data_AF-A0A1L9Q572-F1
#
_entry.id   AF-A0A1L9Q572-F1
#
_cell.length_a   1.000
_cell.length_b   1.000
_cell.length_c   1.000
_cell.angle_alpha   90.00
_cell.angle_beta   90.00
_cell.angle_gamma   90.00
#
_symmetry.space_group_name_H-M   'P 1'
#
loop_
_entity.id
_entity.type
_entity.pdbx_description
1 polymer ?
#
loop_
_entity_poly.entity_id
_entity_poly.type
_entity_poly.pdbx_seq_one_letter_code
_entity_poly.pdbx_strand_id
1 'polypeptide(L)'
;MQSALDIISNASLSPTEHLLLKHFVEGAVHPEKAAGYLLSRVQASKGQVENTLRQLKQEWRHLVSLVTTFDPIPRHVQDLAIQRDGADYTMRRIPSHSPGSKTEPAYVIPPSMIRSLDSGDQNVLMPLLEAFLSVDYVSRLRTLLETEPDDTPTLLQNILSLPPSIHKAFRAGHLDIRTRTELRGNPPPIDEYPDNCGYGLRRLYPEEISGLYLGDGTPFENIMHYFQLATSDPKRLRLPSSFLINVHFRFATALHLFYIEDKVARGWPRKSRLPDLHVPETLKHALTLLWLKVPQYIRVSVYTLLNKIGRRLYPLEASVWAQRLPFGLYMKQCTRAPQNEPNVLRLIEKKTTIPAPRLIDTWESDGIANILMTRLSGVPVQEVCHLMSYPERDRFARDIRDCVEQLRRLPNRSPYLICDSLGGAITDHRIPGDTGGPFKTESEFNDHLSSHLKVPFSRVVELKGLSPRDHEHFYFTHADFHPSNLLVEGGCLSGIVDWESAGFRPEYWEFTKAMYGAMGGGVMGDIFWRAFGREYEAELEVEREMWYLTPFGS
;
A
#
# COMPACT_ATOMS: atom_id res chain seq x y z
N MET A 1 24.07 11.89 11.73
CA MET A 1 22.91 11.43 10.93
C MET A 1 21.87 12.52 10.69
N GLN A 2 21.25 13.09 11.74
CA GLN A 2 20.10 14.02 11.62
C GLN A 2 20.32 15.17 10.64
N SER A 3 21.48 15.84 10.69
CA SER A 3 21.79 16.96 9.79
C SER A 3 21.72 16.59 8.30
N ALA A 4 22.06 15.36 7.92
CA ALA A 4 21.94 14.89 6.53
C ALA A 4 20.48 14.73 6.13
N LEU A 5 19.65 14.15 7.03
CA LEU A 5 18.21 13.99 6.81
C LEU A 5 17.49 15.33 6.74
N ASP A 6 17.92 16.32 7.52
CA ASP A 6 17.39 17.69 7.48
C ASP A 6 17.72 18.38 6.16
N ILE A 7 18.97 18.24 5.68
CA ILE A 7 19.36 18.75 4.35
C ILE A 7 18.52 18.12 3.25
N ILE A 8 18.34 16.80 3.28
CA ILE A 8 17.48 16.10 2.32
C ILE A 8 16.05 16.63 2.40
N SER A 9 15.48 16.75 3.60
CA SER A 9 14.08 17.12 3.81
C SER A 9 13.76 18.58 3.44
N ASN A 10 14.75 19.47 3.51
CA ASN A 10 14.60 20.88 3.16
C ASN A 10 14.96 21.19 1.70
N ALA A 11 15.54 20.24 0.97
CA ALA A 11 15.93 20.42 -0.42
C ALA A 11 14.70 20.41 -1.36
N SER A 12 14.79 21.15 -2.48
CA SER A 12 13.72 21.14 -3.49
C SER A 12 13.78 19.87 -4.36
N LEU A 13 13.24 18.77 -3.81
CA LEU A 13 13.22 17.44 -4.43
C LEU A 13 11.81 16.88 -4.57
N SER A 14 11.63 15.95 -5.50
CA SER A 14 10.40 15.17 -5.64
C SER A 14 10.22 14.15 -4.50
N PRO A 15 9.00 13.61 -4.27
CA PRO A 15 8.79 12.63 -3.21
C PRO A 15 9.69 11.38 -3.33
N THR A 16 9.90 10.87 -4.54
CA THR A 16 10.76 9.69 -4.77
C THR A 16 12.23 10.02 -4.54
N GLU A 17 12.68 11.21 -4.91
CA GLU A 17 14.05 11.68 -4.62
C GLU A 17 14.30 11.75 -3.10
N HIS A 18 13.36 12.30 -2.33
CA HIS A 18 13.46 12.29 -0.87
C HIS A 18 13.55 10.86 -0.31
N LEU A 19 12.69 9.94 -0.76
CA LEU A 19 12.71 8.55 -0.30
C LEU A 19 14.03 7.85 -0.62
N LEU A 20 14.54 8.01 -1.85
CA LEU A 20 15.79 7.40 -2.29
C LEU A 20 16.99 7.89 -1.48
N LEU A 21 17.09 9.20 -1.25
CA LEU A 21 18.21 9.79 -0.52
C LEU A 21 18.14 9.53 0.98
N LYS A 22 16.94 9.54 1.58
CA LYS A 22 16.76 9.11 2.98
C LYS A 22 17.13 7.64 3.13
N HIS A 23 16.69 6.78 2.22
CA HIS A 23 17.05 5.37 2.22
C HIS A 23 18.57 5.15 2.06
N PHE A 24 19.28 5.96 1.27
CA PHE A 24 20.73 5.86 1.19
C PHE A 24 21.40 6.05 2.57
N VAL A 25 20.86 6.92 3.41
CA VAL A 25 21.36 7.16 4.77
C VAL A 25 20.86 6.10 5.75
N GLU A 26 19.54 5.93 5.86
CA GLU A 26 18.88 5.09 6.87
C GLU A 26 19.04 3.59 6.58
N GLY A 27 19.10 3.21 5.30
CA GLY A 27 19.27 1.84 4.83
C GLY A 27 20.73 1.37 4.82
N ALA A 28 21.70 2.24 5.12
CA ALA A 28 23.11 1.89 5.21
C ALA A 28 23.39 0.97 6.41
N VAL A 29 24.49 0.22 6.35
CA VAL A 29 24.96 -0.62 7.47
C VAL A 29 25.28 0.25 8.69
N HIS A 30 25.90 1.39 8.45
CA HIS A 30 26.16 2.42 9.45
C HIS A 30 25.61 3.76 8.95
N PRO A 31 24.39 4.15 9.36
CA PRO A 31 23.77 5.39 8.91
C PRO A 31 24.62 6.65 9.10
N GLU A 32 25.44 6.68 10.16
CA GLU A 32 26.38 7.78 10.42
C GLU A 32 27.45 7.93 9.33
N LYS A 33 27.97 6.82 8.78
CA LYS A 33 28.98 6.84 7.70
C LYS A 33 28.37 7.33 6.39
N ALA A 34 27.19 6.83 6.03
CA ALA A 34 26.46 7.26 4.84
C ALA A 34 26.06 8.75 4.95
N ALA A 35 25.58 9.18 6.11
CA ALA A 35 25.31 10.59 6.38
C ALA A 35 26.56 11.46 6.25
N GLY A 36 27.70 11.04 6.81
CA GLY A 36 28.98 11.74 6.70
C GLY A 36 29.46 11.88 5.26
N TYR A 37 29.32 10.83 4.46
CA TYR A 37 29.63 10.85 3.03
C TYR A 37 28.74 11.84 2.26
N LEU A 38 27.43 11.84 2.51
CA LEU A 38 26.52 12.81 1.88
C LEU A 38 26.87 14.25 2.27
N LEU A 39 27.14 14.50 3.55
CA LEU A 39 27.49 15.82 4.05
C LEU A 39 28.78 16.35 3.44
N SER A 40 29.81 15.52 3.29
CA SER A 40 31.07 15.94 2.67
C SER A 40 30.90 16.32 1.20
N ARG A 41 30.06 15.59 0.45
CA ARG A 41 29.70 15.92 -0.93
C ARG A 41 28.97 17.28 -1.01
N VAL A 42 28.01 17.52 -0.13
CA VAL A 42 27.26 18.78 -0.08
C VAL A 42 28.14 19.97 0.32
N GLN A 43 29.06 19.78 1.28
CA GLN A 43 30.00 20.83 1.67
C GLN A 43 30.96 21.21 0.53
N ALA A 44 31.38 20.22 -0.27
CA ALA A 44 32.24 20.45 -1.43
C ALA A 44 31.55 21.22 -2.58
N SER A 45 30.21 21.22 -2.64
CA SER A 45 29.46 21.76 -3.79
C SER A 45 29.18 23.26 -3.77
N LYS A 46 29.76 24.00 -2.81
CA LYS A 46 29.68 25.47 -2.71
C LYS A 46 28.24 26.03 -2.79
N GLY A 47 27.28 25.34 -2.18
CA GLY A 47 25.87 25.76 -2.11
C GLY A 47 24.96 25.17 -3.19
N GLN A 48 25.45 24.30 -4.08
CA GLN A 48 24.61 23.56 -5.03
C GLN A 48 24.08 22.25 -4.43
N VAL A 49 23.26 22.37 -3.39
CA VAL A 49 22.75 21.23 -2.61
C VAL A 49 21.95 20.27 -3.48
N GLU A 50 20.91 20.75 -4.16
CA GLU A 50 20.00 19.91 -4.95
C GLU A 50 20.70 19.19 -6.10
N ASN A 51 21.60 19.88 -6.81
CA ASN A 51 22.36 19.28 -7.92
C ASN A 51 23.26 18.15 -7.41
N THR A 52 23.88 18.35 -6.24
CA THR A 52 24.74 17.36 -5.61
C THR A 52 23.95 16.13 -5.15
N LEU A 53 22.78 16.35 -4.55
CA LEU A 53 21.87 15.29 -4.14
C LEU A 53 21.37 14.48 -5.35
N ARG A 54 21.04 15.15 -6.47
CA ARG A 54 20.65 14.46 -7.71
C ARG A 54 21.79 13.69 -8.35
N GLN A 55 23.00 14.23 -8.31
CA GLN A 55 24.19 13.51 -8.78
C GLN A 55 24.45 12.27 -7.92
N LEU A 56 24.41 12.40 -6.59
CA LEU A 56 24.53 11.27 -5.67
C LEU A 56 23.47 10.19 -5.96
N LYS A 57 22.22 10.60 -6.21
CA LYS A 57 21.14 9.68 -6.59
C LYS A 57 21.44 8.96 -7.91
N GLN A 58 22.00 9.64 -8.92
CA GLN A 58 22.39 9.02 -10.19
C GLN A 58 23.51 8.00 -10.01
N GLU A 59 24.56 8.34 -9.24
CA GLU A 59 25.64 7.42 -8.87
C GLU A 59 25.08 6.21 -8.10
N TRP A 60 24.16 6.46 -7.17
CA TRP A 60 23.46 5.42 -6.42
C TRP A 60 22.64 4.50 -7.31
N ARG A 61 21.91 5.06 -8.28
CA ARG A 61 21.15 4.30 -9.28
C ARG A 61 22.05 3.38 -10.09
N HIS A 62 23.20 3.90 -10.53
CA HIS A 62 24.18 3.12 -11.28
C HIS A 62 24.71 1.96 -10.45
N LEU A 63 25.14 2.23 -9.20
CA LEU A 63 25.65 1.20 -8.29
C LEU A 63 24.63 0.09 -8.02
N VAL A 64 23.38 0.44 -7.66
CA VAL A 64 22.35 -0.58 -7.34
C VAL A 64 21.96 -1.40 -8.57
N SER A 65 22.05 -0.80 -9.77
CA SER A 65 21.72 -1.51 -11.02
C SER A 65 22.69 -2.65 -11.34
N LEU A 66 23.92 -2.61 -10.81
CA LEU A 66 24.90 -3.68 -10.98
C LEU A 66 24.42 -5.00 -10.36
N VAL A 67 23.62 -4.95 -9.29
CA VAL A 67 23.01 -6.12 -8.63
C VAL A 67 21.96 -6.77 -9.53
N THR A 68 21.45 -6.05 -10.54
CA THR A 68 20.49 -6.56 -11.51
C THR A 68 21.14 -7.23 -12.72
N THR A 69 22.47 -7.44 -12.74
CA THR A 69 23.18 -8.08 -13.86
C THR A 69 22.88 -9.57 -13.95
N PHE A 70 22.92 -10.16 -15.15
CA PHE A 70 22.78 -11.61 -15.32
C PHE A 70 24.16 -12.25 -15.35
N ASP A 71 24.41 -13.16 -14.43
CA ASP A 71 25.58 -14.02 -14.46
C ASP A 71 25.16 -15.48 -14.68
N PRO A 72 25.78 -16.19 -15.65
CA PRO A 72 25.52 -17.61 -15.84
C PRO A 72 26.10 -18.41 -14.68
N ILE A 73 25.26 -19.23 -14.03
CA ILE A 73 25.70 -20.14 -12.97
C ILE A 73 26.33 -21.39 -13.62
N PRO A 74 27.55 -21.82 -13.22
CA PRO A 74 28.14 -23.04 -13.76
C PRO A 74 27.27 -24.27 -13.51
N ARG A 75 27.19 -25.19 -14.48
CA ARG A 75 26.30 -26.38 -14.40
C ARG A 75 26.51 -27.20 -13.12
N HIS A 76 27.76 -27.43 -12.73
CA HIS A 76 28.06 -28.20 -11.52
C HIS A 76 27.52 -27.54 -10.24
N VAL A 77 27.48 -26.19 -10.17
CA VAL A 77 26.90 -25.46 -9.04
C VAL A 77 25.37 -25.56 -9.07
N GLN A 78 24.75 -25.53 -10.25
CA GLN A 78 23.31 -25.74 -10.41
C GLN A 78 22.91 -27.12 -9.90
N ASP A 79 23.65 -28.16 -10.27
CA ASP A 79 23.38 -29.54 -9.85
C ASP A 79 23.49 -29.68 -8.32
N LEU A 80 24.48 -29.01 -7.70
CA LEU A 80 24.64 -29.01 -6.24
C LEU A 80 23.56 -28.19 -5.52
N ALA A 81 23.08 -27.10 -6.10
CA ALA A 81 21.97 -26.33 -5.55
C ALA A 81 20.67 -27.17 -5.58
N ILE A 82 20.44 -27.90 -6.67
CA ILE A 82 19.32 -28.84 -6.78
C ILE A 82 19.48 -29.98 -5.76
N GLN A 83 20.70 -30.51 -5.59
CA GLN A 83 20.99 -31.54 -4.59
C GLN A 83 20.73 -31.04 -3.16
N ARG A 84 21.11 -29.79 -2.85
CA ARG A 84 20.91 -29.15 -1.54
C ARG A 84 19.42 -28.93 -1.25
N ASP A 85 18.70 -28.34 -2.20
CA ASP A 85 17.32 -27.88 -1.98
C ASP A 85 16.28 -29.02 -2.14
N GLY A 86 16.67 -30.13 -2.77
CA GLY A 86 15.93 -31.39 -2.84
C GLY A 86 14.71 -31.42 -3.79
N ALA A 87 14.06 -32.58 -3.89
CA ALA A 87 12.80 -32.76 -4.62
C ALA A 87 11.59 -32.05 -3.97
N ASP A 88 11.76 -31.63 -2.71
CA ASP A 88 10.73 -31.14 -1.78
C ASP A 88 10.92 -29.67 -1.44
N TYR A 89 11.28 -28.88 -2.45
CA TYR A 89 11.42 -27.43 -2.34
C TYR A 89 10.20 -26.79 -1.66
N THR A 90 10.46 -25.95 -0.65
CA THR A 90 9.48 -25.47 0.33
C THR A 90 8.77 -24.16 -0.05
N MET A 91 9.15 -23.49 -1.15
CA MET A 91 8.41 -22.32 -1.64
C MET A 91 7.19 -22.76 -2.47
N ARG A 92 6.29 -23.48 -1.79
CA ARG A 92 5.01 -24.00 -2.28
C ARG A 92 3.92 -23.63 -1.28
N ARG A 93 2.65 -23.60 -1.71
CA ARG A 93 1.56 -23.27 -0.78
C ARG A 93 1.41 -24.30 0.32
N ILE A 94 1.63 -25.58 -0.01
CA ILE A 94 1.58 -26.71 0.91
C ILE A 94 2.90 -27.48 0.77
N PRO A 95 3.67 -27.71 1.84
CA PRO A 95 4.84 -28.57 1.79
C PRO A 95 4.43 -29.97 1.30
N SER A 96 5.05 -30.47 0.23
CA SER A 96 4.71 -31.78 -0.34
C SER A 96 5.97 -32.52 -0.78
N HIS A 97 6.00 -33.83 -0.56
CA HIS A 97 7.09 -34.72 -0.98
C HIS A 97 7.06 -35.12 -2.47
N SER A 98 6.27 -34.42 -3.28
CA SER A 98 6.03 -34.76 -4.69
C SER A 98 6.98 -33.98 -5.62
N PRO A 99 7.74 -34.65 -6.49
CA PRO A 99 8.57 -34.00 -7.50
C PRO A 99 7.73 -33.14 -8.46
N GLY A 100 8.24 -31.97 -8.85
CA GLY A 100 7.54 -31.10 -9.81
C GLY A 100 7.76 -29.58 -9.66
N SER A 101 8.61 -29.14 -8.73
CA SER A 101 8.90 -27.72 -8.53
C SER A 101 9.58 -27.11 -9.77
N LYS A 102 8.94 -26.09 -10.36
CA LYS A 102 9.58 -25.27 -11.40
C LYS A 102 10.44 -24.21 -10.73
N THR A 103 11.66 -24.57 -10.36
CA THR A 103 12.64 -23.65 -9.76
C THR A 103 13.93 -23.64 -10.56
N GLU A 104 14.63 -22.51 -10.48
CA GLU A 104 15.94 -22.33 -11.06
C GLU A 104 16.92 -21.74 -10.02
N PRO A 105 18.19 -22.16 -10.04
CA PRO A 105 19.23 -21.52 -9.25
C PRO A 105 19.37 -20.04 -9.65
N ALA A 106 19.48 -19.18 -8.66
CA ALA A 106 19.61 -17.74 -8.80
C ALA A 106 20.75 -17.24 -7.89
N TYR A 107 21.58 -16.33 -8.41
CA TYR A 107 22.53 -15.61 -7.56
C TYR A 107 21.79 -14.67 -6.61
N VAL A 108 22.22 -14.63 -5.35
CA VAL A 108 21.76 -13.61 -4.40
C VAL A 108 22.35 -12.25 -4.78
N ILE A 109 23.67 -12.21 -5.04
CA ILE A 109 24.37 -11.06 -5.62
C ILE A 109 25.17 -11.55 -6.83
N PRO A 110 25.03 -10.95 -8.03
CA PRO A 110 25.80 -11.36 -9.20
C PRO A 110 27.30 -11.09 -8.99
N PRO A 111 28.19 -12.10 -9.15
CA PRO A 111 29.64 -11.90 -9.04
C PRO A 111 30.23 -10.82 -9.96
N SER A 112 29.61 -10.54 -11.11
CA SER A 112 30.00 -9.45 -12.01
C SER A 112 29.88 -8.05 -11.39
N MET A 113 29.08 -7.89 -10.33
CA MET A 113 28.93 -6.61 -9.64
C MET A 113 30.28 -6.04 -9.22
N ILE A 114 31.13 -6.85 -8.58
CA ILE A 114 32.45 -6.42 -8.09
C ILE A 114 33.41 -6.18 -9.25
N ARG A 115 33.45 -7.09 -10.23
CA ARG A 115 34.29 -6.94 -11.44
C ARG A 115 33.98 -5.65 -12.22
N SER A 116 32.72 -5.23 -12.22
CA SER A 116 32.29 -3.99 -12.86
C SER A 116 32.79 -2.75 -12.11
N LEU A 117 32.82 -2.81 -10.77
CA LEU A 117 33.32 -1.72 -9.93
C LEU A 117 34.83 -1.49 -10.07
N ASP A 118 35.59 -2.56 -10.36
CA ASP A 118 37.04 -2.49 -10.58
C ASP A 118 37.42 -2.02 -11.99
N SER A 119 36.45 -1.95 -12.91
CA SER A 119 36.68 -1.38 -14.24
C SER A 119 36.84 0.15 -14.14
N GLY A 120 37.89 0.68 -14.78
CA GLY A 120 38.41 2.05 -14.53
C GLY A 120 37.43 3.22 -14.69
N ASP A 121 36.28 3.03 -15.36
CA ASP A 121 35.23 4.04 -15.52
C ASP A 121 34.33 4.19 -14.27
N GLN A 122 34.43 3.29 -13.28
CA GLN A 122 33.54 3.25 -12.11
C GLN A 122 34.20 3.60 -10.76
N ASN A 123 35.40 4.18 -10.77
CA ASN A 123 36.16 4.51 -9.54
C ASN A 123 35.38 5.44 -8.56
N VAL A 124 34.34 6.14 -9.04
CA VAL A 124 33.46 6.99 -8.21
C VAL A 124 32.47 6.16 -7.36
N LEU A 125 32.17 4.91 -7.73
CA LEU A 125 31.17 4.08 -7.07
C LEU A 125 31.70 3.33 -5.85
N MET A 126 33.01 3.02 -5.79
CA MET A 126 33.58 2.30 -4.65
C MET A 126 33.44 3.08 -3.33
N PRO A 127 33.78 4.38 -3.26
CA PRO A 127 33.55 5.17 -2.05
C PRO A 127 32.07 5.25 -1.65
N LEU A 128 31.16 5.25 -2.64
CA LEU A 128 29.72 5.24 -2.40
C LEU A 128 29.25 3.91 -1.80
N LEU A 129 29.75 2.79 -2.33
CA LEU A 129 29.48 1.45 -1.82
C LEU A 129 30.02 1.29 -0.40
N GLU A 130 31.24 1.75 -0.12
CA GLU A 130 31.84 1.74 1.21
C GLU A 130 31.10 2.65 2.20
N ALA A 131 30.59 3.79 1.75
CA ALA A 131 29.75 4.65 2.59
C ALA A 131 28.44 3.94 2.99
N PHE A 132 27.85 3.17 2.07
CA PHE A 132 26.59 2.48 2.29
C PHE A 132 26.73 1.16 3.07
N LEU A 133 27.71 0.33 2.72
CA LEU A 133 27.92 -0.99 3.35
C LEU A 133 28.96 -0.99 4.47
N SER A 134 29.89 -0.02 4.51
CA SER A 134 31.17 -0.06 5.24
C SER A 134 32.28 -0.85 4.55
N VAL A 135 33.53 -0.44 4.80
CA VAL A 135 34.74 -1.09 4.26
C VAL A 135 34.81 -2.57 4.65
N ASP A 136 34.48 -2.92 5.90
CA ASP A 136 34.52 -4.31 6.38
C ASP A 136 33.49 -5.20 5.67
N TYR A 137 32.28 -4.67 5.42
CA TYR A 137 31.28 -5.38 4.62
C TYR A 137 31.71 -5.53 3.17
N VAL A 138 32.28 -4.50 2.55
CA VAL A 138 32.75 -4.58 1.17
C VAL A 138 33.86 -5.62 1.05
N SER A 139 34.81 -5.65 2.00
CA SER A 139 35.86 -6.67 2.06
C SER A 139 35.27 -8.08 2.16
N ARG A 140 34.32 -8.31 3.07
CA ARG A 140 33.63 -9.61 3.20
C ARG A 140 32.83 -9.98 1.96
N LEU A 141 32.18 -9.01 1.32
CA LEU A 141 31.44 -9.20 0.08
C LEU A 141 32.37 -9.66 -1.05
N ARG A 142 33.55 -9.04 -1.19
CA ARG A 142 34.57 -9.47 -2.16
C ARG A 142 34.99 -10.92 -1.93
N THR A 143 35.33 -11.28 -0.70
CA THR A 143 35.75 -12.66 -0.36
C THR A 143 34.72 -13.72 -0.80
N LEU A 144 33.43 -13.42 -0.70
CA LEU A 144 32.34 -14.34 -1.07
C LEU A 144 31.98 -14.32 -2.56
N LEU A 145 32.36 -13.28 -3.32
CA LEU A 145 32.02 -13.13 -4.74
C LEU A 145 33.19 -13.42 -5.67
N GLU A 146 34.42 -13.19 -5.22
CA GLU A 146 35.68 -13.44 -5.94
C GLU A 146 36.26 -14.82 -5.60
N THR A 147 35.43 -15.73 -5.07
CA THR A 147 35.85 -17.08 -4.68
C THR A 147 36.35 -17.88 -5.89
N GLU A 148 37.38 -18.69 -5.68
CA GLU A 148 37.91 -19.64 -6.66
C GLU A 148 36.81 -20.53 -7.27
N PRO A 149 36.85 -20.82 -8.58
CA PRO A 149 35.82 -21.65 -9.25
C PRO A 149 35.62 -23.04 -8.63
N ASP A 150 36.64 -23.57 -7.96
CA ASP A 150 36.62 -24.91 -7.35
C ASP A 150 36.10 -24.92 -5.90
N ASP A 151 35.95 -23.76 -5.22
CA ASP A 151 35.38 -23.68 -3.87
C ASP A 151 33.85 -23.66 -3.91
N THR A 152 33.32 -24.83 -4.28
CA THR A 152 31.88 -25.01 -4.47
C THR A 152 31.04 -24.78 -3.20
N PRO A 153 31.49 -25.14 -1.99
CA PRO A 153 30.77 -24.82 -0.76
C PRO A 153 30.52 -23.32 -0.60
N THR A 154 31.52 -22.48 -0.86
CA THR A 154 31.37 -21.02 -0.77
C THR A 154 30.51 -20.47 -1.90
N LEU A 155 30.67 -20.97 -3.14
CA LEU A 155 29.80 -20.59 -4.27
C LEU A 155 28.31 -20.83 -3.98
N LEU A 156 27.96 -21.96 -3.34
CA LEU A 156 26.57 -22.30 -2.98
C LEU A 156 25.94 -21.32 -1.98
N GLN A 157 26.75 -20.63 -1.16
CA GLN A 157 26.24 -19.63 -0.23
C GLN A 157 25.65 -18.41 -0.94
N ASN A 158 26.00 -18.19 -2.21
CA ASN A 158 25.43 -17.13 -3.05
C ASN A 158 24.30 -17.63 -3.96
N ILE A 159 23.81 -18.87 -3.78
CA ILE A 159 22.79 -19.48 -4.64
C ILE A 159 21.50 -19.76 -3.87
N LEU A 160 20.38 -19.23 -4.38
CA LEU A 160 19.01 -19.55 -3.97
C LEU A 160 18.27 -20.23 -5.13
N SER A 161 17.59 -21.34 -4.89
CA SER A 161 16.61 -21.85 -5.86
C SER A 161 15.31 -21.06 -5.73
N LEU A 162 14.82 -20.47 -6.83
CA LEU A 162 13.61 -19.64 -6.86
C LEU A 162 12.71 -20.00 -8.05
N PRO A 163 11.37 -19.87 -7.94
CA PRO A 163 10.49 -19.95 -9.10
C PRO A 163 10.79 -18.83 -10.10
N PRO A 164 10.68 -19.03 -11.43
CA PRO A 164 11.12 -18.04 -12.43
C PRO A 164 10.50 -16.65 -12.27
N SER A 165 9.21 -16.57 -11.93
CA SER A 165 8.53 -15.28 -11.69
C SER A 165 9.05 -14.56 -10.44
N ILE A 166 9.36 -15.32 -9.39
CA ILE A 166 9.93 -14.81 -8.14
C ILE A 166 11.40 -14.44 -8.32
N HIS A 167 12.18 -15.24 -9.03
CA HIS A 167 13.57 -14.91 -9.36
C HIS A 167 13.65 -13.57 -10.11
N LYS A 168 12.85 -13.40 -11.16
CA LYS A 168 12.80 -12.13 -11.92
C LYS A 168 12.46 -10.94 -11.02
N ALA A 169 11.46 -11.09 -10.15
CA ALA A 169 11.04 -10.02 -9.25
C ALA A 169 12.04 -9.75 -8.11
N PHE A 170 12.69 -10.78 -7.58
CA PHE A 170 13.76 -10.67 -6.57
C PHE A 170 14.94 -9.89 -7.13
N ARG A 171 15.46 -10.29 -8.29
CA ARG A 171 16.58 -9.61 -8.96
C ARG A 171 16.27 -8.17 -9.35
N ALA A 172 15.03 -7.88 -9.71
CA ALA A 172 14.58 -6.52 -10.01
C ALA A 172 14.30 -5.67 -8.75
N GLY A 173 14.52 -6.22 -7.55
CA GLY A 173 14.31 -5.50 -6.29
C GLY A 173 12.84 -5.26 -5.97
N HIS A 174 11.95 -6.18 -6.31
CA HIS A 174 10.53 -6.10 -5.94
C HIS A 174 10.15 -7.06 -4.81
N LEU A 175 11.05 -7.99 -4.50
CA LEU A 175 10.91 -8.95 -3.43
C LEU A 175 12.12 -8.87 -2.51
N ASP A 176 11.85 -9.04 -1.23
CA ASP A 176 12.83 -9.16 -0.16
C ASP A 176 12.80 -10.61 0.36
N ILE A 177 13.97 -11.21 0.56
CA ILE A 177 14.11 -12.50 1.24
C ILE A 177 14.97 -12.24 2.46
N ARG A 178 14.53 -12.69 3.64
CA ARG A 178 15.30 -12.60 4.88
C ARG A 178 15.17 -13.87 5.69
N THR A 179 16.14 -14.15 6.55
CA THR A 179 15.99 -15.25 7.51
C THR A 179 14.86 -14.94 8.49
N ARG A 180 14.24 -15.98 9.06
CA ARG A 180 13.18 -15.83 10.06
C ARG A 180 13.66 -15.09 11.31
N THR A 181 14.95 -15.19 11.61
CA THR A 181 15.64 -14.46 12.69
C THR A 181 15.68 -12.97 12.39
N GLU A 182 16.12 -12.57 11.19
CA GLU A 182 16.14 -11.16 10.75
C GLU A 182 14.73 -10.55 10.65
N LEU A 183 13.74 -11.35 10.22
CA LEU A 183 12.34 -10.92 10.19
C LEU A 183 11.77 -10.61 11.59
N ARG A 184 12.37 -11.17 12.64
CA ARG A 184 12.02 -10.87 14.04
C ARG A 184 12.83 -9.71 14.64
N GLY A 185 13.68 -9.06 13.84
CA GLY A 185 14.52 -7.93 14.28
C GLY A 185 15.86 -8.33 14.92
N ASN A 186 16.22 -9.60 14.89
CA ASN A 186 17.52 -10.07 15.39
C ASN A 186 18.62 -9.88 14.33
N PRO A 187 19.88 -9.68 14.72
CA PRO A 187 20.99 -9.61 13.77
C PRO A 187 21.13 -10.91 12.96
N PRO A 188 21.70 -10.86 11.75
CA PRO A 188 21.94 -12.06 10.97
C PRO A 188 22.85 -13.01 11.76
N PRO A 189 22.57 -14.33 11.79
CA PRO A 189 23.43 -15.29 12.45
C PRO A 189 24.85 -15.22 11.84
N ILE A 190 25.85 -15.11 12.72
CA ILE A 190 27.26 -14.95 12.35
C ILE A 190 27.85 -16.35 12.18
N ASP A 191 28.32 -16.66 10.97
CA ASP A 191 29.26 -17.75 10.67
C ASP A 191 28.95 -19.12 11.31
N GLU A 192 27.67 -19.48 11.36
CA GLU A 192 27.23 -20.85 11.59
C GLU A 192 26.86 -21.48 10.24
N TYR A 193 27.18 -22.76 10.07
CA TYR A 193 26.72 -23.57 8.94
C TYR A 193 25.51 -24.40 9.39
N PRO A 194 24.32 -23.80 9.48
CA PRO A 194 23.16 -24.53 9.96
C PRO A 194 22.80 -25.63 8.98
N ASP A 195 22.35 -26.75 9.52
CA ASP A 195 21.73 -27.83 8.76
C ASP A 195 20.31 -27.45 8.28
N ASN A 196 19.68 -26.47 8.91
CA ASN A 196 18.37 -25.94 8.52
C ASN A 196 18.24 -24.42 8.78
N CYS A 197 17.55 -23.71 7.88
CA CYS A 197 17.25 -22.30 8.05
C CYS A 197 15.88 -21.94 7.46
N GLY A 198 15.08 -21.20 8.24
CA GLY A 198 13.81 -20.64 7.79
C GLY A 198 13.99 -19.25 7.19
N TYR A 199 13.30 -18.99 6.08
CA TYR A 199 13.30 -17.73 5.35
C TYR A 199 11.87 -17.20 5.20
N GLY A 200 11.73 -15.90 4.97
CA GLY A 200 10.48 -15.30 4.52
C GLY A 200 10.73 -14.43 3.30
N LEU A 201 9.87 -14.61 2.30
CA LEU A 201 9.76 -13.83 1.08
C LEU A 201 8.67 -12.77 1.29
N ARG A 202 9.02 -11.49 1.12
CA ARG A 202 8.11 -10.35 1.31
C ARG A 202 8.04 -9.50 0.05
N ARG A 203 6.83 -9.06 -0.32
CA ARG A 203 6.65 -8.03 -1.35
C ARG A 203 7.08 -6.66 -0.83
N LEU A 204 7.81 -5.91 -1.64
CA LEU A 204 8.17 -4.54 -1.28
C LEU A 204 7.01 -3.57 -1.56
N TYR A 205 6.88 -2.60 -0.68
CA TYR A 205 5.95 -1.46 -0.74
C TYR A 205 6.74 -0.24 -1.30
N PRO A 206 6.13 0.74 -2.00
CA PRO A 206 4.71 1.06 -2.09
C PRO A 206 3.88 0.35 -3.14
N GLU A 207 4.48 -0.43 -4.03
CA GLU A 207 3.75 -1.12 -5.09
C GLU A 207 4.02 -2.62 -5.10
N GLU A 208 3.00 -3.39 -4.74
CA GLU A 208 3.07 -4.83 -4.82
C GLU A 208 2.98 -5.31 -6.27
N ILE A 209 3.91 -6.20 -6.66
CA ILE A 209 3.90 -6.78 -8.00
C ILE A 209 2.97 -8.00 -8.06
N SER A 210 2.08 -7.98 -9.04
CA SER A 210 1.19 -9.10 -9.39
C SER A 210 1.86 -10.14 -10.31
N GLY A 211 1.23 -11.31 -10.49
CA GLY A 211 1.70 -12.33 -11.44
C GLY A 211 2.91 -13.13 -10.94
N LEU A 212 3.08 -13.21 -9.62
CA LEU A 212 4.09 -14.03 -8.96
C LEU A 212 3.49 -15.40 -8.65
N TYR A 213 4.26 -16.45 -8.91
CA TYR A 213 3.85 -17.84 -8.76
C TYR A 213 4.91 -18.62 -7.97
N LEU A 214 4.44 -19.44 -7.02
CA LEU A 214 5.25 -20.37 -6.24
C LEU A 214 5.70 -21.56 -7.10
N GLY A 215 6.57 -22.42 -6.55
CA GLY A 215 7.16 -23.54 -7.29
C GLY A 215 6.16 -24.59 -7.79
N ASP A 216 4.98 -24.66 -7.16
CA ASP A 216 3.84 -25.50 -7.53
C ASP A 216 2.87 -24.83 -8.54
N GLY A 217 3.17 -23.62 -8.99
CA GLY A 217 2.33 -22.83 -9.89
C GLY A 217 1.17 -22.12 -9.19
N THR A 218 1.07 -22.18 -7.85
CA THR A 218 0.07 -21.40 -7.12
C THR A 218 0.42 -19.91 -7.12
N PRO A 219 -0.55 -19.00 -7.29
CA PRO A 219 -0.30 -17.57 -7.17
C PRO A 219 0.20 -17.22 -5.76
N PHE A 220 1.26 -16.42 -5.68
CA PHE A 220 1.72 -15.85 -4.42
C PHE A 220 0.82 -14.66 -4.08
N GLU A 221 -0.25 -14.85 -3.31
CA GLU A 221 -1.25 -13.80 -3.05
C GLU A 221 -0.97 -12.97 -1.80
N ASN A 222 -0.24 -13.52 -0.83
CA ASN A 222 0.02 -12.87 0.45
C ASN A 222 1.19 -11.86 0.38
N ILE A 223 1.24 -10.94 1.34
CA ILE A 223 2.37 -10.01 1.51
C ILE A 223 3.67 -10.76 1.86
N MET A 224 3.54 -11.86 2.61
CA MET A 224 4.65 -12.66 3.14
C MET A 224 4.42 -14.15 2.86
N HIS A 225 5.48 -14.87 2.48
CA HIS A 225 5.51 -16.32 2.36
C HIS A 225 6.74 -16.89 3.06
N TYR A 226 6.53 -17.81 3.99
CA TYR A 226 7.62 -18.48 4.71
C TYR A 226 8.00 -19.80 4.04
N PHE A 227 9.29 -20.05 3.94
CA PHE A 227 9.85 -21.29 3.40
C PHE A 227 11.10 -21.70 4.20
N GLN A 228 11.58 -22.93 4.02
CA GLN A 228 12.71 -23.47 4.78
C GLN A 228 13.65 -24.23 3.88
N LEU A 229 14.96 -23.98 4.01
CA LEU A 229 15.98 -24.79 3.35
C LEU A 229 16.67 -25.65 4.40
N ALA A 230 17.01 -26.88 4.02
CA ALA A 230 17.74 -27.80 4.87
C ALA A 230 18.78 -28.54 4.02
N THR A 231 19.88 -28.95 4.64
CA THR A 231 20.98 -29.64 3.98
C THR A 231 21.41 -30.83 4.83
N SER A 232 21.68 -31.97 4.19
CA SER A 232 22.22 -33.15 4.85
C SER A 232 23.74 -33.06 5.08
N ASP A 233 24.42 -32.12 4.41
CA ASP A 233 25.87 -31.91 4.52
C ASP A 233 26.16 -30.40 4.62
N PRO A 234 26.13 -29.81 5.83
CA PRO A 234 26.32 -28.38 6.01
C PRO A 234 27.74 -27.89 5.67
N LYS A 235 28.72 -28.80 5.52
CA LYS A 235 30.09 -28.43 5.14
C LYS A 235 30.25 -28.31 3.63
N ARG A 236 29.67 -29.25 2.87
CA ARG A 236 29.77 -29.30 1.40
C ARG A 236 28.63 -28.56 0.69
N LEU A 237 27.42 -28.68 1.20
CA LEU A 237 26.19 -28.14 0.62
C LEU A 237 25.66 -27.00 1.50
N ARG A 238 26.44 -25.92 1.60
CA ARG A 238 26.13 -24.79 2.48
C ARG A 238 24.82 -24.11 2.08
N LEU A 239 24.04 -23.72 3.10
CA LEU A 239 22.85 -22.90 2.92
C LEU A 239 23.22 -21.46 2.49
N PRO A 240 22.28 -20.73 1.87
CA PRO A 240 22.48 -19.35 1.45
C PRO A 240 22.95 -18.45 2.60
N SER A 241 23.94 -17.61 2.33
CA SER A 241 24.54 -16.69 3.29
C SER A 241 23.55 -15.63 3.74
N SER A 242 23.29 -15.56 5.04
CA SER A 242 22.53 -14.48 5.68
C SER A 242 23.15 -13.11 5.37
N PHE A 243 24.48 -13.03 5.29
CA PHE A 243 25.19 -11.82 4.93
C PHE A 243 24.88 -11.36 3.50
N LEU A 244 24.95 -12.24 2.50
CA LEU A 244 24.66 -11.88 1.10
C LEU A 244 23.19 -11.49 0.92
N ILE A 245 22.30 -12.21 1.61
CA ILE A 245 20.88 -11.88 1.65
C ILE A 245 20.65 -10.49 2.26
N ASN A 246 21.33 -10.17 3.37
CA ASN A 246 21.26 -8.86 4.00
C ASN A 246 21.75 -7.73 3.08
N VAL A 247 22.84 -7.97 2.35
CA VAL A 247 23.37 -7.04 1.34
C VAL A 247 22.33 -6.83 0.22
N HIS A 248 21.76 -7.91 -0.33
CA HIS A 248 20.74 -7.80 -1.37
C HIS A 248 19.51 -7.03 -0.89
N PHE A 249 19.01 -7.31 0.32
CA PHE A 249 17.86 -6.60 0.91
C PHE A 249 18.05 -5.07 0.91
N ARG A 250 19.24 -4.60 1.26
CA ARG A 250 19.57 -3.17 1.28
C ARG A 250 19.54 -2.56 -0.12
N PHE A 251 19.94 -3.30 -1.15
CA PHE A 251 19.84 -2.85 -2.54
C PHE A 251 18.43 -2.97 -3.13
N ALA A 252 17.69 -4.03 -2.77
CA ALA A 252 16.35 -4.31 -3.27
C ALA A 252 15.39 -3.15 -2.99
N THR A 253 15.46 -2.55 -1.80
CA THR A 253 14.63 -1.38 -1.45
C THR A 253 14.93 -0.19 -2.37
N ALA A 254 16.22 0.09 -2.66
CA ALA A 254 16.59 1.16 -3.58
C ALA A 254 16.14 0.88 -5.02
N LEU A 255 16.33 -0.36 -5.50
CA LEU A 255 15.86 -0.81 -6.81
C LEU A 255 14.34 -0.64 -6.96
N HIS A 256 13.59 -1.00 -5.92
CA HIS A 256 12.15 -0.80 -5.87
C HIS A 256 11.78 0.68 -6.05
N LEU A 257 12.40 1.57 -5.27
CA LEU A 257 12.14 3.00 -5.34
C LEU A 257 12.50 3.62 -6.69
N PHE A 258 13.57 3.15 -7.35
CA PHE A 258 13.90 3.57 -8.71
C PHE A 258 12.87 3.09 -9.75
N TYR A 259 12.32 1.89 -9.60
CA TYR A 259 11.20 1.44 -10.41
C TYR A 259 9.96 2.34 -10.25
N ILE A 260 9.68 2.78 -9.02
CA ILE A 260 8.61 3.75 -8.75
C ILE A 260 8.91 5.11 -9.39
N GLU A 261 10.13 5.61 -9.27
CA GLU A 261 10.57 6.85 -9.92
C GLU A 261 10.36 6.79 -11.45
N ASP A 262 10.72 5.67 -12.09
CA ASP A 262 10.50 5.47 -13.53
C ASP A 262 9.01 5.42 -13.89
N LYS A 263 8.18 4.87 -13.00
CA LYS A 263 6.72 4.88 -13.16
C LYS A 263 6.17 6.30 -13.06
N VAL A 264 6.62 7.11 -12.10
CA VAL A 264 6.25 8.52 -11.98
C VAL A 264 6.68 9.31 -13.21
N ALA A 265 7.89 9.08 -13.73
CA ALA A 265 8.41 9.76 -14.92
C ALA A 265 7.61 9.44 -16.20
N ARG A 266 6.98 8.26 -16.29
CA ARG A 266 6.07 7.90 -17.39
C ARG A 266 4.73 8.65 -17.33
N GLY A 267 4.42 9.27 -16.19
CA GLY A 267 3.17 9.99 -15.93
C GLY A 267 1.98 9.05 -15.68
N TRP A 268 0.83 9.66 -15.39
CA TRP A 268 -0.40 8.91 -15.15
C TRP A 268 -0.81 8.09 -16.38
N PRO A 269 -1.31 6.85 -16.18
CA PRO A 269 -1.84 6.06 -17.27
C PRO A 269 -2.92 6.85 -18.03
N ARG A 270 -2.85 6.80 -19.36
CA ARG A 270 -3.82 7.49 -20.23
C ARG A 270 -5.23 7.01 -19.89
N LYS A 271 -6.18 7.95 -19.85
CA LYS A 271 -7.62 7.69 -19.72
C LYS A 271 -8.01 6.48 -20.56
N SER A 272 -8.70 5.52 -19.96
CA SER A 272 -9.15 4.30 -20.65
C SER A 272 -9.87 4.71 -21.94
N ARG A 273 -9.27 4.42 -23.11
CA ARG A 273 -9.78 4.77 -24.44
C ARG A 273 -10.94 3.87 -24.89
N LEU A 274 -11.75 3.37 -23.97
CA LEU A 274 -13.07 2.94 -24.41
C LEU A 274 -13.78 4.23 -24.81
N PRO A 275 -14.32 4.33 -26.04
CA PRO A 275 -15.15 5.47 -26.37
C PRO A 275 -16.31 5.42 -25.41
N ASP A 276 -16.28 6.26 -24.37
CA ASP A 276 -17.50 6.65 -23.69
C ASP A 276 -18.34 7.24 -24.82
N LEU A 277 -19.34 6.46 -25.25
CA LEU A 277 -20.36 6.97 -26.14
C LEU A 277 -20.91 8.18 -25.39
N HIS A 278 -20.56 9.38 -25.84
CA HIS A 278 -20.89 10.62 -25.15
C HIS A 278 -22.39 10.86 -25.33
N VAL A 279 -23.19 10.14 -24.55
CA VAL A 279 -24.63 10.34 -24.46
C VAL A 279 -24.83 11.59 -23.62
N PRO A 280 -25.49 12.65 -24.14
CA PRO A 280 -25.78 13.84 -23.38
C PRO A 280 -26.47 13.49 -22.05
N GLU A 281 -26.13 14.21 -20.98
CA GLU A 281 -26.64 13.90 -19.64
C GLU A 281 -28.17 13.93 -19.59
N THR A 282 -28.80 14.82 -20.36
CA THR A 282 -30.25 14.89 -20.53
C THR A 282 -30.83 13.65 -21.19
N LEU A 283 -30.13 13.07 -22.17
CA LEU A 283 -30.54 11.84 -22.84
C LEU A 283 -30.34 10.64 -21.91
N LYS A 284 -29.25 10.59 -21.12
CA LYS A 284 -29.08 9.58 -20.07
C LYS A 284 -30.23 9.63 -19.06
N HIS A 285 -30.59 10.81 -18.58
CA HIS A 285 -31.73 10.98 -17.66
C HIS A 285 -33.04 10.52 -18.30
N ALA A 286 -33.33 10.92 -19.53
CA ALA A 286 -34.54 10.49 -20.23
C ALA A 286 -34.58 8.96 -20.43
N LEU A 287 -33.46 8.36 -20.83
CA LEU A 287 -33.34 6.90 -20.97
C LEU A 287 -33.49 6.17 -19.64
N THR A 288 -32.90 6.69 -18.55
CA THR A 288 -33.08 6.14 -17.21
C THR A 288 -34.55 6.21 -16.80
N LEU A 289 -35.22 7.35 -16.99
CA LEU A 289 -36.64 7.51 -16.67
C LEU A 289 -37.53 6.56 -17.46
N LEU A 290 -37.26 6.37 -18.76
CA LEU A 290 -37.96 5.41 -19.60
C LEU A 290 -37.68 3.97 -19.16
N TRP A 291 -36.42 3.66 -18.85
CA TRP A 291 -36.02 2.35 -18.35
C TRP A 291 -36.75 2.01 -17.05
N LEU A 292 -36.85 2.95 -16.11
CA LEU A 292 -37.58 2.76 -14.84
C LEU A 292 -39.08 2.53 -15.02
N LYS A 293 -39.67 2.77 -16.21
CA LYS A 293 -41.06 2.38 -16.53
C LYS A 293 -41.21 0.90 -16.91
N VAL A 294 -40.11 0.23 -17.26
CA VAL A 294 -40.12 -1.20 -17.54
C VAL A 294 -40.40 -1.97 -16.24
N PRO A 295 -41.27 -3.01 -16.26
CA PRO A 295 -41.56 -3.81 -15.08
C PRO A 295 -40.30 -4.30 -14.35
N GLN A 296 -40.29 -4.21 -13.02
CA GLN A 296 -39.10 -4.49 -12.21
C GLN A 296 -38.50 -5.89 -12.47
N TYR A 297 -39.33 -6.92 -12.63
CA TYR A 297 -38.84 -8.28 -12.90
C TYR A 297 -38.01 -8.38 -14.19
N ILE A 298 -38.34 -7.60 -15.22
CA ILE A 298 -37.57 -7.53 -16.47
C ILE A 298 -36.25 -6.81 -16.21
N ARG A 299 -36.29 -5.67 -15.52
CA ARG A 299 -35.09 -4.88 -15.20
C ARG A 299 -34.09 -5.69 -14.38
N VAL A 300 -34.57 -6.33 -13.31
CA VAL A 300 -33.76 -7.21 -12.46
C VAL A 300 -33.16 -8.37 -13.25
N SER A 301 -33.94 -9.00 -14.14
CA SER A 301 -33.42 -10.07 -15.02
C SER A 301 -32.26 -9.58 -15.90
N VAL A 302 -32.36 -8.35 -16.43
CA VAL A 302 -31.27 -7.72 -17.20
C VAL A 302 -30.06 -7.44 -16.31
N TYR A 303 -30.25 -6.91 -15.10
CA TYR A 303 -29.14 -6.68 -14.18
C TYR A 303 -28.43 -7.96 -13.78
N THR A 304 -29.17 -9.05 -13.54
CA THR A 304 -28.59 -10.37 -13.27
C THR A 304 -27.75 -10.87 -14.45
N LEU A 305 -28.20 -10.65 -15.69
CA LEU A 305 -27.41 -10.98 -16.87
C LEU A 305 -26.13 -10.13 -16.96
N LEU A 306 -26.26 -8.81 -16.76
CA LEU A 306 -25.11 -7.90 -16.75
C LEU A 306 -24.12 -8.26 -15.65
N ASN A 307 -24.59 -8.69 -14.47
CA ASN A 307 -23.76 -9.15 -13.37
C ASN A 307 -22.95 -10.41 -13.75
N LYS A 308 -23.59 -11.38 -14.43
CA LYS A 308 -22.89 -12.57 -14.95
C LYS A 308 -21.83 -12.20 -15.99
N ILE A 309 -22.13 -11.27 -16.89
CA ILE A 309 -21.15 -10.75 -17.87
C ILE A 309 -20.03 -9.99 -17.15
N GLY A 310 -20.39 -9.13 -16.20
CA GLY A 310 -19.49 -8.34 -15.37
C GLY A 310 -18.45 -9.21 -14.68
N ARG A 311 -18.87 -10.27 -13.98
CA ARG A 311 -17.98 -11.23 -13.32
C ARG A 311 -16.99 -11.94 -14.25
N ARG A 312 -17.32 -12.07 -15.54
CA ARG A 312 -16.42 -12.65 -16.55
C ARG A 312 -15.43 -11.63 -17.11
N LEU A 313 -15.87 -10.39 -17.30
CA LEU A 313 -15.03 -9.31 -17.86
C LEU A 313 -14.15 -8.65 -16.80
N TYR A 314 -14.66 -8.56 -15.59
CA TYR A 314 -14.08 -7.88 -14.45
C TYR A 314 -14.14 -8.89 -13.28
N PRO A 315 -13.04 -9.64 -13.05
CA PRO A 315 -12.90 -10.48 -11.87
C PRO A 315 -13.25 -9.68 -10.61
N LEU A 316 -13.80 -10.33 -9.59
CA LEU A 316 -14.20 -9.68 -8.34
C LEU A 316 -13.04 -8.83 -7.81
N GLU A 317 -13.26 -7.52 -7.77
CA GLU A 317 -12.41 -6.56 -7.06
C GLU A 317 -12.55 -6.83 -5.54
N ALA A 318 -11.71 -6.22 -4.71
CA ALA A 318 -11.62 -6.54 -3.26
C ALA A 318 -12.93 -6.43 -2.46
N SER A 319 -13.99 -5.79 -3.00
CA SER A 319 -15.33 -5.73 -2.39
C SER A 319 -16.23 -6.84 -2.95
N VAL A 320 -16.59 -7.81 -2.09
CA VAL A 320 -17.49 -8.92 -2.43
C VAL A 320 -18.92 -8.44 -2.72
N TRP A 321 -19.27 -7.24 -2.24
CA TRP A 321 -20.62 -6.68 -2.26
C TRP A 321 -20.88 -5.73 -3.43
N ALA A 322 -19.84 -5.33 -4.16
CA ALA A 322 -19.94 -4.46 -5.33
C ALA A 322 -19.35 -5.15 -6.56
N GLN A 323 -20.07 -5.13 -7.68
CA GLN A 323 -19.62 -5.70 -8.94
C GLN A 323 -19.67 -4.67 -10.06
N ARG A 324 -18.53 -4.52 -10.75
CA ARG A 324 -18.45 -3.77 -11.99
C ARG A 324 -19.26 -4.46 -13.08
N LEU A 325 -20.08 -3.69 -13.78
CA LEU A 325 -20.90 -4.14 -14.90
C LEU A 325 -20.43 -3.49 -16.22
N PRO A 326 -20.82 -4.04 -17.38
CA PRO A 326 -20.69 -3.35 -18.66
C PRO A 326 -21.36 -1.97 -18.66
N PHE A 327 -21.01 -1.12 -19.64
CA PHE A 327 -21.61 0.21 -19.85
C PHE A 327 -21.35 1.25 -18.75
N GLY A 328 -20.28 1.08 -17.98
CA GLY A 328 -19.92 2.03 -16.92
C GLY A 328 -20.92 2.01 -15.77
N LEU A 329 -21.38 0.81 -15.38
CA LEU A 329 -22.32 0.61 -14.29
C LEU A 329 -21.67 -0.18 -13.14
N TYR A 330 -22.17 0.04 -11.93
CA TYR A 330 -21.88 -0.78 -10.76
C TYR A 330 -23.18 -1.25 -10.12
N MET A 331 -23.19 -2.51 -9.69
CA MET A 331 -24.22 -3.07 -8.84
C MET A 331 -23.63 -3.29 -7.45
N LYS A 332 -24.35 -2.87 -6.40
CA LYS A 332 -23.95 -3.06 -5.01
C LYS A 332 -25.09 -3.66 -4.20
N GLN A 333 -24.74 -4.57 -3.29
CA GLN A 333 -25.62 -5.08 -2.24
C GLN A 333 -25.44 -4.21 -0.98
N CYS A 334 -26.51 -3.58 -0.54
CA CYS A 334 -26.52 -2.74 0.66
C CYS A 334 -27.05 -3.58 1.83
N THR A 335 -26.13 -4.19 2.58
CA THR A 335 -26.46 -5.13 3.67
C THR A 335 -26.67 -4.44 5.01
N ARG A 336 -25.93 -3.35 5.29
CA ARG A 336 -25.95 -2.68 6.59
C ARG A 336 -26.96 -1.54 6.67
N ALA A 337 -26.90 -0.62 5.71
CA ALA A 337 -27.75 0.57 5.66
C ALA A 337 -28.53 0.63 4.33
N PRO A 338 -29.52 -0.27 4.12
CA PRO A 338 -30.15 -0.51 2.82
C PRO A 338 -30.83 0.72 2.20
N GLN A 339 -31.26 1.67 3.03
CA GLN A 339 -31.94 2.90 2.60
C GLN A 339 -31.02 4.13 2.59
N ASN A 340 -29.94 4.11 3.37
CA ASN A 340 -29.11 5.29 3.59
C ASN A 340 -28.33 5.65 2.31
N GLU A 341 -27.52 4.74 1.78
CA GLU A 341 -26.71 5.00 0.58
C GLU A 341 -27.54 5.51 -0.62
N PRO A 342 -28.67 4.87 -1.02
CA PRO A 342 -29.50 5.42 -2.10
C PRO A 342 -30.05 6.83 -1.79
N ASN A 343 -30.41 7.13 -0.54
CA ASN A 343 -30.86 8.47 -0.16
C ASN A 343 -29.72 9.50 -0.22
N VAL A 344 -28.53 9.13 0.25
CA VAL A 344 -27.33 9.97 0.23
C VAL A 344 -26.93 10.29 -1.20
N LEU A 345 -26.88 9.31 -2.11
CA LEU A 345 -26.51 9.55 -3.51
C LEU A 345 -27.46 10.57 -4.17
N ARG A 346 -28.77 10.49 -3.90
CA ARG A 346 -29.75 11.49 -4.36
C ARG A 346 -29.54 12.86 -3.72
N LEU A 347 -29.18 12.90 -2.44
CA LEU A 347 -28.91 14.14 -1.71
C LEU A 347 -27.68 14.85 -2.30
N ILE A 348 -26.57 14.13 -2.47
CA ILE A 348 -25.32 14.64 -3.04
C ILE A 348 -25.58 15.15 -4.47
N GLU A 349 -26.20 14.35 -5.34
CA GLU A 349 -26.51 14.76 -6.72
C GLU A 349 -27.32 16.07 -6.79
N LYS A 350 -28.23 16.29 -5.83
CA LYS A 350 -29.11 17.47 -5.81
C LYS A 350 -28.47 18.70 -5.15
N LYS A 351 -27.55 18.52 -4.21
CA LYS A 351 -27.12 19.57 -3.28
C LYS A 351 -25.66 19.93 -3.36
N THR A 352 -24.84 19.13 -4.02
CA THR A 352 -23.39 19.35 -4.10
C THR A 352 -22.91 19.17 -5.55
N THR A 353 -21.65 19.51 -5.78
CA THR A 353 -20.94 19.19 -7.03
C THR A 353 -19.90 18.09 -6.81
N ILE A 354 -20.00 17.35 -5.70
CA ILE A 354 -19.06 16.29 -5.36
C ILE A 354 -19.18 15.17 -6.40
N PRO A 355 -18.08 14.66 -6.95
CA PRO A 355 -18.12 13.56 -7.88
C PRO A 355 -18.48 12.26 -7.13
N ALA A 356 -19.75 11.88 -7.15
CA ALA A 356 -20.27 10.66 -6.55
C ALA A 356 -21.04 9.81 -7.58
N PRO A 357 -21.22 8.49 -7.35
CA PRO A 357 -22.06 7.68 -8.21
C PRO A 357 -23.48 8.23 -8.31
N ARG A 358 -24.06 8.22 -9.51
CA ARG A 358 -25.48 8.54 -9.71
C ARG A 358 -26.29 7.28 -9.53
N LEU A 359 -27.29 7.34 -8.66
CA LEU A 359 -28.22 6.24 -8.45
C LEU A 359 -29.13 6.10 -9.69
N ILE A 360 -29.17 4.91 -10.26
CA ILE A 360 -30.02 4.58 -11.41
C ILE A 360 -31.28 3.86 -10.94
N ASP A 361 -31.13 2.87 -10.06
CA ASP A 361 -32.24 2.01 -9.65
C ASP A 361 -31.99 1.34 -8.29
N THR A 362 -33.07 0.91 -7.65
CA THR A 362 -33.07 0.21 -6.36
C THR A 362 -34.08 -0.93 -6.40
N TRP A 363 -33.72 -2.11 -5.90
CA TRP A 363 -34.65 -3.23 -5.76
C TRP A 363 -34.27 -4.13 -4.58
N GLU A 364 -35.19 -4.98 -4.18
CA GLU A 364 -34.95 -6.00 -3.17
C GLU A 364 -34.84 -7.38 -3.85
N SER A 365 -33.87 -8.18 -3.44
CA SER A 365 -33.72 -9.57 -3.85
C SER A 365 -33.29 -10.38 -2.64
N ASP A 366 -34.04 -11.43 -2.32
CA ASP A 366 -33.76 -12.33 -1.19
C ASP A 366 -33.61 -11.60 0.16
N GLY A 367 -34.42 -10.55 0.39
CA GLY A 367 -34.36 -9.71 1.60
C GLY A 367 -33.17 -8.75 1.65
N ILE A 368 -32.38 -8.65 0.58
CA ILE A 368 -31.22 -7.75 0.49
C ILE A 368 -31.55 -6.59 -0.45
N ALA A 369 -31.32 -5.36 0.01
CA ALA A 369 -31.42 -4.18 -0.85
C ALA A 369 -30.24 -4.14 -1.83
N ASN A 370 -30.56 -3.92 -3.10
CA ASN A 370 -29.60 -3.82 -4.18
C ASN A 370 -29.76 -2.46 -4.85
N ILE A 371 -28.64 -1.86 -5.23
CA ILE A 371 -28.61 -0.61 -5.97
C ILE A 371 -27.81 -0.76 -7.26
N LEU A 372 -28.29 -0.10 -8.31
CA LEU A 372 -27.56 0.11 -9.56
C LEU A 372 -27.16 1.57 -9.65
N MET A 373 -25.90 1.83 -9.93
CA MET A 373 -25.34 3.18 -10.00
C MET A 373 -24.34 3.32 -11.16
N THR A 374 -24.00 4.56 -11.51
CA THR A 374 -22.94 4.84 -12.47
C THR A 374 -21.56 4.57 -11.89
N ARG A 375 -20.65 4.02 -12.70
CA ARG A 375 -19.22 3.95 -12.40
C ARG A 375 -18.58 5.33 -12.51
N LEU A 376 -17.68 5.64 -11.58
CA LEU A 376 -16.79 6.79 -11.66
C LEU A 376 -15.47 6.41 -12.37
N SER A 377 -14.81 7.40 -12.99
CA SER A 377 -13.48 7.23 -13.55
C SER A 377 -12.41 7.27 -12.46
N GLY A 378 -11.22 6.77 -12.79
CA GLY A 378 -10.08 6.72 -11.88
C GLY A 378 -9.85 5.36 -11.21
N VAL A 379 -8.87 5.35 -10.33
CA VAL A 379 -8.46 4.20 -9.51
C VAL A 379 -8.41 4.63 -8.03
N PRO A 380 -8.62 3.72 -7.07
CA PRO A 380 -8.49 4.05 -5.66
C PRO A 380 -7.12 4.67 -5.32
N VAL A 381 -7.11 5.75 -4.55
CA VAL A 381 -5.87 6.45 -4.18
C VAL A 381 -4.94 5.57 -3.36
N GLN A 382 -5.47 4.58 -2.63
CA GLN A 382 -4.67 3.57 -1.93
C GLN A 382 -3.64 2.89 -2.85
N GLU A 383 -4.01 2.63 -4.12
CA GLU A 383 -3.18 1.91 -5.08
C GLU A 383 -2.12 2.79 -5.73
N VAL A 384 -2.24 4.12 -5.64
CA VAL A 384 -1.44 5.05 -6.45
C VAL A 384 -0.93 6.28 -5.70
N CYS A 385 -1.21 6.41 -4.39
CA CYS A 385 -0.82 7.59 -3.60
C CYS A 385 0.70 7.81 -3.62
N HIS A 386 1.50 6.74 -3.70
CA HIS A 386 2.95 6.80 -3.81
C HIS A 386 3.46 7.41 -5.11
N LEU A 387 2.64 7.43 -6.16
CA LEU A 387 2.96 8.02 -7.45
C LEU A 387 2.69 9.53 -7.51
N MET A 388 1.98 10.08 -6.52
CA MET A 388 1.62 11.50 -6.50
C MET A 388 2.81 12.37 -6.14
N SER A 389 3.08 13.38 -6.97
CA SER A 389 4.00 14.49 -6.69
C SER A 389 3.47 15.39 -5.56
N TYR A 390 4.34 16.21 -4.94
CA TYR A 390 3.89 17.15 -3.90
C TYR A 390 2.77 18.10 -4.37
N PRO A 391 2.85 18.73 -5.56
CA PRO A 391 1.77 19.58 -6.05
C PRO A 391 0.43 18.84 -6.27
N GLU A 392 0.48 17.56 -6.67
CA GLU A 392 -0.72 16.72 -6.81
C GLU A 392 -1.30 16.36 -5.44
N ARG A 393 -0.48 16.03 -4.45
CA ARG A 393 -0.93 15.80 -3.06
C ARG A 393 -1.60 17.05 -2.48
N ASP A 394 -1.01 18.22 -2.70
CA ASP A 394 -1.59 19.49 -2.25
C ASP A 394 -2.91 19.80 -2.96
N ARG A 395 -3.02 19.50 -4.26
CA ARG A 395 -4.27 19.66 -5.02
C ARG A 395 -5.34 18.70 -4.51
N PHE A 396 -5.01 17.43 -4.37
CA PHE A 396 -5.93 16.41 -3.88
C PHE A 396 -6.44 16.72 -2.46
N ALA A 397 -5.57 17.24 -1.58
CA ALA A 397 -5.98 17.71 -0.26
C ALA A 397 -6.95 18.90 -0.33
N ARG A 398 -6.74 19.84 -1.27
CA ARG A 398 -7.71 20.94 -1.51
C ARG A 398 -9.04 20.39 -2.03
N ASP A 399 -9.02 19.48 -3.00
CA ASP A 399 -10.24 18.88 -3.55
C ASP A 399 -11.06 18.15 -2.47
N ILE A 400 -10.39 17.43 -1.55
CA ILE A 400 -11.02 16.81 -0.37
C ILE A 400 -11.67 17.88 0.51
N ARG A 401 -10.93 18.94 0.86
CA ARG A 401 -11.45 20.02 1.70
C ARG A 401 -12.68 20.68 1.08
N ASP A 402 -12.64 20.97 -0.22
CA ASP A 402 -13.75 21.58 -0.94
C ASP A 402 -15.00 20.66 -0.95
N CYS A 403 -14.80 19.33 -0.98
CA CYS A 403 -15.89 18.36 -0.81
C CYS A 403 -16.46 18.39 0.62
N VAL A 404 -15.59 18.37 1.63
CA VAL A 404 -16.00 18.42 3.06
C VAL A 404 -16.78 19.69 3.35
N GLU A 405 -16.33 20.85 2.87
CA GLU A 405 -17.04 22.11 3.05
C GLU A 405 -18.45 22.10 2.43
N GLN A 406 -18.62 21.42 1.30
CA GLN A 406 -19.95 21.24 0.70
C GLN A 406 -20.83 20.33 1.56
N LEU A 407 -20.28 19.23 2.10
CA LEU A 407 -21.01 18.35 3.01
C LEU A 407 -21.44 19.09 4.28
N ARG A 408 -20.54 19.89 4.87
CA ARG A 408 -20.83 20.70 6.07
C ARG A 408 -21.96 21.71 5.89
N ARG A 409 -22.27 22.11 4.64
CA ARG A 409 -23.39 23.01 4.31
C ARG A 409 -24.74 22.31 4.20
N LEU A 410 -24.78 20.97 4.23
CA LEU A 410 -26.04 20.23 4.16
C LEU A 410 -26.81 20.39 5.48
N PRO A 411 -28.08 20.82 5.44
CA PRO A 411 -28.83 21.12 6.66
C PRO A 411 -29.32 19.83 7.32
N ASN A 412 -29.13 19.72 8.63
CA ASN A 412 -29.79 18.70 9.44
C ASN A 412 -31.27 19.09 9.66
N ARG A 413 -32.19 18.20 9.28
CA ARG A 413 -33.65 18.38 9.47
C ARG A 413 -34.22 17.44 10.53
N SER A 414 -33.37 16.60 11.09
CA SER A 414 -33.69 15.64 12.13
C SER A 414 -33.76 16.33 13.50
N PRO A 415 -34.54 15.81 14.46
CA PRO A 415 -34.45 16.23 15.87
C PRO A 415 -33.18 15.71 16.57
N TYR A 416 -32.35 14.91 15.90
CA TYR A 416 -31.14 14.30 16.44
C TYR A 416 -29.88 15.00 15.91
N LEU A 417 -28.89 15.21 16.78
CA LEU A 417 -27.60 15.79 16.40
C LEU A 417 -26.75 14.81 15.60
N ILE A 418 -26.83 13.53 15.94
CA ILE A 418 -26.05 12.45 15.32
C ILE A 418 -27.02 11.41 14.78
N CYS A 419 -27.11 11.30 13.45
CA CYS A 419 -28.06 10.43 12.77
C CYS A 419 -27.66 10.21 11.31
N ASP A 420 -28.24 9.21 10.64
CA ASP A 420 -28.05 8.99 9.22
C ASP A 420 -28.73 10.07 8.36
N SER A 421 -28.70 9.92 7.02
CA SER A 421 -29.32 10.89 6.12
C SER A 421 -30.85 10.96 6.18
N LEU A 422 -31.50 10.01 6.85
CA LEU A 422 -32.94 9.88 7.05
C LEU A 422 -33.36 10.23 8.49
N GLY A 423 -32.42 10.56 9.38
CA GLY A 423 -32.68 10.83 10.79
C GLY A 423 -32.71 9.57 11.67
N GLY A 424 -32.30 8.42 11.15
CA GLY A 424 -32.19 7.14 11.84
C GLY A 424 -30.80 6.85 12.40
N ALA A 425 -30.58 5.59 12.78
CA ALA A 425 -29.32 5.11 13.33
C ALA A 425 -28.19 5.20 12.29
N ILE A 426 -26.99 5.58 12.73
CA ILE A 426 -25.80 5.59 11.88
C ILE A 426 -25.17 4.21 11.81
N THR A 427 -24.61 3.87 10.66
CA THR A 427 -23.81 2.67 10.44
C THR A 427 -22.35 3.05 10.24
N ASP A 428 -21.44 2.43 10.98
CA ASP A 428 -19.99 2.70 10.89
C ASP A 428 -19.22 1.55 11.55
N HIS A 429 -18.15 1.09 10.91
CA HIS A 429 -17.28 0.02 11.42
C HIS A 429 -16.51 0.38 12.71
N ARG A 430 -16.54 1.65 13.15
CA ARG A 430 -16.02 2.10 14.46
C ARG A 430 -17.07 2.02 15.56
N ILE A 431 -18.35 1.83 15.22
CA ILE A 431 -19.45 1.78 16.20
C ILE A 431 -19.65 0.33 16.64
N PRO A 432 -19.72 0.05 17.96
CA PRO A 432 -20.00 -1.30 18.45
C PRO A 432 -21.28 -1.88 17.85
N GLY A 433 -21.20 -3.09 17.27
CA GLY A 433 -22.34 -3.69 16.56
C GLY A 433 -22.65 -3.08 15.20
N ASP A 434 -21.71 -2.34 14.59
CA ASP A 434 -21.79 -1.68 13.27
C ASP A 434 -22.90 -0.62 13.11
N THR A 435 -23.78 -0.43 14.10
CA THR A 435 -24.92 0.51 14.03
C THR A 435 -25.28 1.07 15.40
N GLY A 436 -25.55 2.38 15.47
CA GLY A 436 -25.88 3.06 16.72
C GLY A 436 -26.75 4.31 16.53
N GLY A 437 -27.51 4.67 17.57
CA GLY A 437 -28.32 5.88 17.59
C GLY A 437 -29.72 5.72 16.98
N PRO A 438 -30.35 6.81 16.50
CA PRO A 438 -29.83 8.18 16.45
C PRO A 438 -29.66 8.79 17.86
N PHE A 439 -28.79 9.79 18.01
CA PHE A 439 -28.44 10.39 19.30
C PHE A 439 -28.83 11.87 19.38
N LYS A 440 -29.32 12.29 20.55
CA LYS A 440 -29.69 13.69 20.83
C LYS A 440 -28.51 14.51 21.32
N THR A 441 -27.51 13.87 21.91
CA THR A 441 -26.33 14.53 22.46
C THR A 441 -25.05 13.80 22.06
N GLU A 442 -23.92 14.50 22.07
CA GLU A 442 -22.61 13.90 21.85
C GLU A 442 -22.24 12.92 22.99
N SER A 443 -22.67 13.20 24.22
CA SER A 443 -22.44 12.32 25.37
C SER A 443 -23.08 10.93 25.16
N GLU A 444 -24.33 10.88 24.69
CA GLU A 444 -25.00 9.61 24.35
C GLU A 444 -24.23 8.81 23.28
N PHE A 445 -23.67 9.50 22.29
CA PHE A 445 -22.85 8.88 21.26
C PHE A 445 -21.52 8.36 21.80
N ASN A 446 -20.81 9.16 22.60
CA ASN A 446 -19.53 8.78 23.21
C ASN A 446 -19.69 7.58 24.14
N ASP A 447 -20.72 7.56 24.98
CA ASP A 447 -21.02 6.41 25.85
C ASP A 447 -21.40 5.16 25.03
N HIS A 448 -22.04 5.33 23.87
CA HIS A 448 -22.29 4.22 22.97
C HIS A 448 -20.99 3.65 22.37
N LEU A 449 -20.03 4.50 22.00
CA LEU A 449 -18.71 4.05 21.50
C LEU A 449 -17.95 3.19 22.52
N SER A 450 -18.08 3.46 23.83
CA SER A 450 -17.44 2.68 24.88
C SER A 450 -18.33 1.58 25.50
N SER A 451 -19.56 1.41 25.02
CA SER A 451 -20.58 0.55 25.67
C SER A 451 -20.13 -0.91 25.88
N HIS A 452 -19.42 -1.50 24.93
CA HIS A 452 -18.91 -2.87 25.01
C HIS A 452 -17.77 -3.03 26.04
N LEU A 453 -17.08 -1.95 26.41
CA LEU A 453 -16.08 -1.93 27.48
C LEU A 453 -16.73 -1.96 28.87
N LYS A 454 -18.06 -1.80 28.96
CA LYS A 454 -18.84 -1.73 30.21
C LYS A 454 -18.34 -0.65 31.16
N VAL A 455 -17.71 0.40 30.63
CA VAL A 455 -17.28 1.59 31.35
C VAL A 455 -17.75 2.84 30.57
N PRO A 456 -18.18 3.90 31.27
CA PRO A 456 -18.53 5.18 30.63
C PRO A 456 -17.33 5.78 29.90
N PHE A 457 -17.59 6.51 28.82
CA PHE A 457 -16.52 7.11 28.01
C PHE A 457 -15.66 8.09 28.83
N SER A 458 -16.31 8.86 29.71
CA SER A 458 -15.65 9.77 30.65
C SER A 458 -14.61 9.08 31.54
N ARG A 459 -14.86 7.83 31.93
CA ARG A 459 -13.91 7.05 32.74
C ARG A 459 -12.72 6.56 31.92
N VAL A 460 -12.93 6.21 30.65
CA VAL A 460 -11.84 5.84 29.73
C VAL A 460 -10.90 7.02 29.54
N VAL A 461 -11.49 8.19 29.28
CA VAL A 461 -10.79 9.47 29.14
C VAL A 461 -9.98 9.80 30.39
N GLU A 462 -10.59 9.75 31.57
CA GLU A 462 -9.92 10.04 32.84
C GLU A 462 -8.73 9.10 33.10
N LEU A 463 -8.93 7.78 32.92
CA LEU A 463 -7.87 6.78 33.12
C LEU A 463 -6.68 6.95 32.17
N LYS A 464 -6.92 7.53 30.99
CA LYS A 464 -5.91 7.78 29.97
C LYS A 464 -5.33 9.19 30.03
N GLY A 465 -5.81 10.04 30.95
CA GLY A 465 -5.36 11.44 31.05
C GLY A 465 -5.75 12.29 29.84
N LEU A 466 -6.85 11.94 29.18
CA LEU A 466 -7.36 12.63 27.99
C LEU A 466 -8.28 13.80 28.39
N SER A 467 -8.49 14.75 27.48
CA SER A 467 -9.38 15.91 27.69
C SER A 467 -10.23 16.18 26.44
N PRO A 468 -11.33 15.43 26.23
CA PRO A 468 -12.23 15.65 25.11
C PRO A 468 -12.91 17.02 25.25
N ARG A 469 -13.16 17.67 24.12
CA ARG A 469 -13.92 18.91 24.04
C ARG A 469 -15.39 18.59 23.80
N ASP A 470 -16.27 19.44 24.32
CA ASP A 470 -17.67 19.47 23.90
C ASP A 470 -17.76 20.21 22.57
N HIS A 471 -18.44 19.64 21.58
CA HIS A 471 -18.56 20.25 20.26
C HIS A 471 -19.93 20.91 20.07
N GLU A 472 -19.92 22.13 19.54
CA GLU A 472 -21.14 22.88 19.23
C GLU A 472 -21.64 22.62 17.79
N HIS A 473 -20.83 21.96 16.96
CA HIS A 473 -21.07 21.80 15.54
C HIS A 473 -21.17 20.34 15.13
N PHE A 474 -22.28 20.02 14.46
CA PHE A 474 -22.60 18.71 13.93
C PHE A 474 -22.89 18.84 12.45
N TYR A 475 -22.09 18.18 11.63
CA TYR A 475 -22.12 18.34 10.18
C TYR A 475 -22.44 17.02 9.49
N PHE A 476 -22.98 17.12 8.28
CA PHE A 476 -23.08 15.95 7.42
C PHE A 476 -21.67 15.51 7.00
N THR A 477 -21.39 14.23 7.16
CA THR A 477 -20.09 13.58 6.94
C THR A 477 -20.28 12.41 5.99
N HIS A 478 -19.26 12.11 5.18
CA HIS A 478 -19.15 10.82 4.51
C HIS A 478 -18.85 9.72 5.53
N ALA A 479 -17.98 10.03 6.51
CA ALA A 479 -17.53 9.15 7.58
C ALA A 479 -16.84 7.85 7.11
N ASP A 480 -16.30 7.86 5.88
CA ASP A 480 -15.50 6.73 5.38
C ASP A 480 -14.57 7.15 4.23
N PHE A 481 -13.78 8.21 4.46
CA PHE A 481 -12.69 8.62 3.57
C PHE A 481 -11.49 7.65 3.65
N HIS A 482 -11.76 6.34 3.64
CA HIS A 482 -10.75 5.32 3.48
C HIS A 482 -10.07 5.48 2.09
N PRO A 483 -8.74 5.29 1.98
CA PRO A 483 -8.04 5.44 0.70
C PRO A 483 -8.56 4.55 -0.45
N SER A 484 -9.33 3.50 -0.17
CA SER A 484 -10.01 2.69 -1.19
C SER A 484 -11.21 3.38 -1.83
N ASN A 485 -11.81 4.35 -1.13
CA ASN A 485 -13.07 4.98 -1.49
C ASN A 485 -12.88 6.34 -2.20
N LEU A 486 -11.65 6.85 -2.21
CA LEU A 486 -11.28 8.08 -2.90
C LEU A 486 -10.59 7.74 -4.21
N LEU A 487 -11.18 8.12 -5.34
CA LEU A 487 -10.67 7.81 -6.67
C LEU A 487 -9.79 8.95 -7.21
N VAL A 488 -8.70 8.58 -7.87
CA VAL A 488 -7.78 9.49 -8.54
C VAL A 488 -7.78 9.24 -10.05
N GLU A 489 -7.86 10.33 -10.81
CA GLU A 489 -7.62 10.34 -12.25
C GLU A 489 -6.69 11.51 -12.60
N GLY A 490 -5.51 11.21 -13.16
CA GLY A 490 -4.55 12.24 -13.56
C GLY A 490 -4.08 13.11 -12.39
N GLY A 491 -3.91 12.53 -11.20
CA GLY A 491 -3.45 13.25 -10.00
C GLY A 491 -4.48 14.15 -9.33
N CYS A 492 -5.74 14.10 -9.76
CA CYS A 492 -6.86 14.87 -9.18
C CYS A 492 -7.93 13.94 -8.61
N LEU A 493 -8.70 14.42 -7.63
CA LEU A 493 -9.85 13.67 -7.12
C LEU A 493 -10.90 13.52 -8.23
N SER A 494 -11.20 12.29 -8.62
CA SER A 494 -12.15 11.97 -9.69
C SER A 494 -13.47 11.40 -9.17
N GLY A 495 -13.51 10.96 -7.92
CA GLY A 495 -14.69 10.33 -7.35
C GLY A 495 -14.57 10.00 -5.88
N ILE A 496 -15.72 10.01 -5.20
CA ILE A 496 -15.90 9.49 -3.84
C ILE A 496 -17.01 8.44 -3.90
N VAL A 497 -16.71 7.23 -3.44
CA VAL A 497 -17.63 6.08 -3.43
C VAL A 497 -17.87 5.59 -2.01
N ASP A 498 -18.83 4.67 -1.86
CA ASP A 498 -19.19 4.03 -0.59
C ASP A 498 -19.81 4.97 0.47
N TRP A 499 -21.00 5.47 0.14
CA TRP A 499 -21.70 6.48 0.95
C TRP A 499 -22.61 5.88 2.04
N GLU A 500 -22.47 4.58 2.35
CA GLU A 500 -23.38 3.87 3.27
C GLU A 500 -23.31 4.40 4.71
N SER A 501 -22.14 4.88 5.11
CA SER A 501 -21.90 5.45 6.45
C SER A 501 -22.22 6.93 6.55
N ALA A 502 -22.63 7.61 5.47
CA ALA A 502 -22.82 9.05 5.50
C ALA A 502 -23.96 9.48 6.45
N GLY A 503 -23.76 10.58 7.18
CA GLY A 503 -24.68 11.03 8.22
C GLY A 503 -24.16 12.25 9.00
N PHE A 504 -25.00 12.79 9.88
CA PHE A 504 -24.65 13.89 10.77
C PHE A 504 -23.81 13.40 11.96
N ARG A 505 -22.68 14.05 12.22
CA ARG A 505 -21.70 13.68 13.27
C ARG A 505 -20.98 14.91 13.82
N PRO A 506 -20.28 14.80 14.98
CA PRO A 506 -19.43 15.87 15.48
C PRO A 506 -18.41 16.33 14.44
N GLU A 507 -18.05 17.62 14.47
CA GLU A 507 -17.24 18.28 13.45
C GLU A 507 -15.86 17.64 13.17
N TYR A 508 -15.27 16.96 14.16
CA TYR A 508 -13.97 16.30 14.07
C TYR A 508 -14.05 14.92 13.37
N TRP A 509 -15.24 14.30 13.31
CA TRP A 509 -15.37 12.87 13.01
C TRP A 509 -14.82 12.51 11.63
N GLU A 510 -15.09 13.31 10.60
CA GLU A 510 -14.59 13.04 9.24
C GLU A 510 -13.05 12.98 9.23
N PHE A 511 -12.38 13.89 9.96
CA PHE A 511 -10.93 13.94 10.02
C PHE A 511 -10.35 12.73 10.76
N THR A 512 -10.83 12.46 11.99
CA THR A 512 -10.29 11.36 12.79
C THR A 512 -10.56 10.01 12.12
N LYS A 513 -11.72 9.87 11.47
CA LYS A 513 -12.07 8.69 10.70
C LYS A 513 -11.21 8.50 9.44
N ALA A 514 -10.93 9.57 8.70
CA ALA A 514 -9.99 9.53 7.59
C ALA A 514 -8.58 9.11 8.05
N MET A 515 -8.12 9.65 9.18
CA MET A 515 -6.84 9.27 9.79
C MET A 515 -6.81 7.81 10.23
N TYR A 516 -7.91 7.27 10.78
CA TYR A 516 -8.05 5.85 11.10
C TYR A 516 -7.88 4.99 9.84
N GLY A 517 -8.58 5.32 8.75
CA GLY A 517 -8.50 4.59 7.48
C GLY A 517 -7.13 4.67 6.80
N ALA A 518 -6.37 5.74 7.02
CA ALA A 518 -4.97 5.85 6.58
C ALA A 518 -3.96 5.15 7.52
N MET A 519 -4.44 4.41 8.54
CA MET A 519 -3.62 3.83 9.61
C MET A 519 -2.71 4.89 10.29
N GLY A 520 -3.20 6.12 10.39
CA GLY A 520 -2.58 7.21 11.14
C GLY A 520 -1.31 7.82 10.54
N GLY A 521 -0.90 7.47 9.31
CA GLY A 521 0.35 7.97 8.73
C GLY A 521 0.52 7.79 7.21
N GLY A 522 1.77 7.92 6.76
CA GLY A 522 2.14 7.81 5.35
C GLY A 522 1.59 8.94 4.48
N VAL A 523 1.58 8.71 3.16
CA VAL A 523 1.18 9.74 2.17
C VAL A 523 -0.24 10.25 2.42
N MET A 524 -1.18 9.35 2.74
CA MET A 524 -2.57 9.71 2.97
C MET A 524 -2.77 10.47 4.28
N GLY A 525 -2.09 10.07 5.37
CA GLY A 525 -2.09 10.84 6.61
C GLY A 525 -1.62 12.28 6.40
N ASP A 526 -0.53 12.48 5.64
CA ASP A 526 -0.05 13.83 5.33
C ASP A 526 -1.04 14.63 4.44
N ILE A 527 -1.77 13.96 3.53
CA ILE A 527 -2.82 14.59 2.72
C ILE A 527 -3.98 15.05 3.61
N PHE A 528 -4.41 14.23 4.56
CA PHE A 528 -5.50 14.59 5.47
C PHE A 528 -5.11 15.74 6.40
N TRP A 529 -3.87 15.77 6.92
CA TRP A 529 -3.38 16.93 7.66
C TRP A 529 -3.40 18.22 6.82
N ARG A 530 -3.09 18.15 5.52
CA ARG A 530 -3.20 19.31 4.61
C ARG A 530 -4.66 19.72 4.33
N ALA A 531 -5.57 18.76 4.27
CA ALA A 531 -6.98 19.00 3.95
C ALA A 531 -7.75 19.61 5.13
N PHE A 532 -7.54 19.07 6.34
CA PHE A 532 -8.31 19.44 7.53
C PHE A 532 -7.58 20.39 8.49
N GLY A 533 -6.27 20.60 8.31
CA GLY A 533 -5.47 21.39 9.26
C GLY A 533 -5.25 20.65 10.59
N ARG A 534 -4.87 21.40 11.64
CA ARG A 534 -4.47 20.87 12.96
C ARG A 534 -5.52 21.06 14.06
N GLU A 535 -6.72 21.51 13.69
CA GLU A 535 -7.76 21.94 14.64
C GLU A 535 -8.27 20.79 15.53
N TYR A 536 -8.25 19.57 15.00
CA TYR A 536 -8.77 18.36 15.64
C TYR A 536 -7.66 17.40 16.14
N GLU A 537 -6.46 17.92 16.45
CA GLU A 537 -5.33 17.10 16.90
C GLU A 537 -5.59 16.44 18.27
N ALA A 538 -6.24 17.14 19.20
CA ALA A 538 -6.62 16.60 20.50
C ALA A 538 -7.67 15.47 20.36
N GLU A 539 -8.65 15.63 19.49
CA GLU A 539 -9.67 14.61 19.20
C GLU A 539 -9.04 13.38 18.54
N LEU A 540 -8.04 13.58 17.69
CA LEU A 540 -7.28 12.47 17.10
C LEU A 540 -6.47 11.69 18.16
N GLU A 541 -5.92 12.36 19.18
CA GLU A 541 -5.27 11.68 20.30
C GLU A 541 -6.24 10.80 21.08
N VAL A 542 -7.43 11.33 21.37
CA VAL A 542 -8.51 10.56 22.02
C VAL A 542 -8.92 9.37 21.16
N GLU A 543 -9.17 9.59 19.87
CA GLU A 543 -9.56 8.54 18.94
C GLU A 543 -8.49 7.46 18.80
N ARG A 544 -7.21 7.82 18.74
CA ARG A 544 -6.10 6.84 18.67
C ARG A 544 -6.07 5.90 19.87
N GLU A 545 -6.28 6.41 21.08
CA GLU A 545 -6.43 5.56 22.27
C GLU A 545 -7.66 4.66 22.17
N MET A 546 -8.78 5.19 21.66
CA MET A 546 -9.98 4.41 21.42
C MET A 546 -9.77 3.34 20.35
N TRP A 547 -8.96 3.55 19.33
CA TRP A 547 -8.64 2.53 18.31
C TRP A 547 -7.89 1.34 18.89
N TYR A 548 -7.07 1.53 19.92
CA TYR A 548 -6.41 0.40 20.59
C TYR A 548 -7.37 -0.42 21.45
N LEU A 549 -8.30 0.26 22.13
CA LEU A 549 -9.30 -0.39 22.98
C LEU A 549 -10.43 -1.04 22.16
N THR A 550 -10.75 -0.44 21.01
CA THR A 550 -11.92 -0.73 20.18
C THR A 550 -11.53 -0.76 18.69
N PRO A 551 -10.59 -1.66 18.28
CA PRO A 551 -9.97 -1.60 16.95
C PRO A 551 -10.96 -1.82 15.82
N PHE A 552 -12.02 -2.55 16.07
CA PHE A 552 -13.20 -2.68 15.23
C PHE A 552 -14.40 -2.54 16.15
N GLY A 553 -15.49 -1.90 15.69
CA GLY A 553 -16.78 -2.05 16.34
C GLY A 553 -17.02 -3.54 16.54
N SER A 554 -17.05 -3.97 17.80
CA SER A 554 -17.01 -5.40 18.19
C SER A 554 -18.01 -6.26 17.45
#